data_AF-A0A960K385-F1
#
_entry.id   AF-A0A960K385-F1
#
_cell.length_a   1.000
_cell.length_b   1.000
_cell.length_c   1.000
_cell.angle_alpha   90.00
_cell.angle_beta   90.00
_cell.angle_gamma   90.00
#
_symmetry.space_group_name_H-M   'P 1'
#
loop_
_entity.id
_entity.type
_entity.pdbx_description
1 polymer ?
#
loop_
_entity_poly.entity_id
_entity_poly.type
_entity_poly.pdbx_seq_one_letter_code
_entity_poly.pdbx_strand_id
1 'polypeptide(L)'
;EEELGRPDSEYAVSLLNAVAKDPTGARRDTLLQVLSERIPEPFAAEERLRYLMDVLEIDGYLVEADGRLDFLSPLLKEFWRRRVMP
;
A
#
# COMPACT_ATOMS: atom_id res chain seq x y z
N GLU A 1 2.31 -18.64 10.00
CA GLU A 1 2.70 -17.27 10.35
C GLU A 1 4.03 -17.00 9.67
N GLU A 2 3.97 -16.53 8.44
CA GLU A 2 5.16 -16.07 7.72
C GLU A 2 4.87 -14.61 7.43
N GLU A 3 5.34 -13.75 8.35
CA GLU A 3 5.43 -12.31 8.13
C GLU A 3 6.06 -12.09 6.75
N LEU A 4 5.37 -11.31 5.91
CA LEU A 4 5.78 -10.90 4.56
C LEU A 4 7.31 -10.92 4.41
N GLY A 5 7.84 -11.76 3.51
CA GLY A 5 9.27 -11.85 3.28
C GLY A 5 9.89 -10.46 3.10
N ARG A 6 11.11 -10.23 3.62
CA ARG A 6 11.78 -8.91 3.71
C ARG A 6 11.46 -7.89 2.58
N PRO A 7 11.57 -8.21 1.27
CA PRO A 7 11.25 -7.23 0.22
C PRO A 7 9.77 -6.79 0.20
N ASP A 8 8.84 -7.69 0.54
CA ASP A 8 7.40 -7.42 0.50
C ASP A 8 6.98 -6.49 1.63
N SER A 9 7.65 -6.57 2.77
CA SER A 9 7.44 -5.65 3.90
C SER A 9 7.79 -4.20 3.52
N GLU A 10 8.87 -3.96 2.78
CA GLU A 10 9.27 -2.62 2.35
C GLU A 10 8.33 -2.04 1.29
N TYR A 11 7.86 -2.89 0.37
CA TYR A 11 6.87 -2.50 -0.63
C TYR A 11 5.53 -2.15 0.03
N ALA A 12 5.05 -2.98 0.96
CA ALA A 12 3.85 -2.72 1.74
C ALA A 12 3.93 -1.37 2.47
N VAL A 13 5.04 -1.10 3.17
CA VAL A 13 5.28 0.19 3.85
C VAL A 13 5.26 1.36 2.86
N SER A 14 5.86 1.20 1.68
CA SER A 14 5.87 2.24 0.65
C SER A 14 4.46 2.54 0.12
N LEU A 15 3.63 1.52 -0.07
CA LEU A 15 2.23 1.67 -0.46
C LEU A 15 1.42 2.38 0.63
N LEU A 16 1.54 1.93 1.89
CA LEU A 16 0.83 2.55 3.02
C LEU A 16 1.24 4.01 3.22
N ASN A 17 2.51 4.35 3.00
CA ASN A 17 2.98 5.73 3.01
C ASN A 17 2.35 6.57 1.88
N ALA A 18 2.23 6.02 0.67
CA ALA A 18 1.58 6.72 -0.44
C ALA A 18 0.09 6.98 -0.15
N VAL A 19 -0.62 5.97 0.37
CA VAL A 19 -2.03 6.09 0.76
C VAL A 19 -2.21 7.09 1.92
N ALA A 20 -1.31 7.09 2.90
CA ALA A 20 -1.39 7.97 4.07
C ALA A 20 -1.22 9.46 3.71
N LYS A 21 -0.49 9.75 2.63
CA LYS A 21 -0.25 11.13 2.15
C LYS A 21 -1.46 11.72 1.42
N ASP A 22 -2.24 10.91 0.71
CA ASP A 22 -3.44 11.38 0.03
C ASP A 22 -4.64 11.39 1.00
N PRO A 23 -5.26 12.55 1.29
CA PRO A 23 -6.43 12.62 2.16
C PRO A 23 -7.59 11.73 1.71
N THR A 24 -7.71 11.49 0.40
CA THR A 24 -8.77 10.71 -0.24
C THR A 24 -8.35 9.28 -0.60
N GLY A 25 -7.17 8.86 -0.18
CA GLY A 25 -6.58 7.59 -0.59
C GLY A 25 -5.97 7.62 -1.99
N ALA A 26 -5.18 6.61 -2.32
CA ALA A 26 -4.41 6.57 -3.56
C ALA A 26 -5.14 5.78 -4.65
N ARG A 27 -4.94 6.17 -5.91
CA ARG A 27 -5.37 5.37 -7.07
C ARG A 27 -4.41 4.21 -7.30
N ARG A 28 -4.91 3.14 -7.92
CA ARG A 28 -4.09 1.98 -8.34
C ARG A 28 -2.88 2.41 -9.16
N ASP A 29 -3.05 3.33 -10.12
CA ASP A 29 -1.96 3.81 -10.97
C ASP A 29 -0.83 4.51 -10.16
N THR A 30 -1.21 5.27 -9.13
CA THR A 30 -0.25 5.90 -8.22
C THR A 30 0.54 4.86 -7.43
N LEU A 31 -0.14 3.82 -6.94
CA LEU A 31 0.49 2.73 -6.19
C LEU A 31 1.38 1.86 -7.08
N LEU A 32 0.97 1.64 -8.34
CA LEU A 32 1.78 0.96 -9.33
C LEU A 32 3.05 1.77 -9.62
N GLN A 33 2.94 3.09 -9.79
CA GLN A 33 4.10 3.95 -9.98
C GLN A 33 5.11 3.84 -8.83
N VAL A 34 4.63 3.82 -7.57
CA VAL A 34 5.48 3.63 -6.39
C VAL A 34 6.25 2.30 -6.43
N LEU A 35 5.63 1.22 -6.90
CA LEU A 35 6.31 -0.07 -7.03
C LEU A 35 7.25 -0.11 -8.23
N SER A 36 6.88 0.48 -9.36
CA SER A 36 7.70 0.54 -10.57
C SER A 36 9.03 1.28 -10.36
N GLU A 37 9.12 2.19 -9.39
CA GLU A 37 10.38 2.81 -8.98
C GLU A 37 11.39 1.80 -8.39
N ARG A 38 10.91 0.67 -7.87
CA ARG A 38 11.74 -0.37 -7.23
C ARG A 38 11.73 -1.71 -7.97
N ILE A 39 10.72 -1.94 -8.81
CA ILE A 39 10.54 -3.15 -9.60
C ILE A 39 10.54 -2.72 -11.07
N PRO A 40 11.70 -2.80 -11.77
CA PRO A 40 11.83 -2.31 -13.14
C PRO A 40 10.99 -3.07 -14.17
N GLU A 41 10.63 -4.31 -13.87
CA GLU A 41 9.81 -5.15 -14.75
C GLU A 41 8.31 -4.84 -14.56
N PRO A 42 7.61 -4.30 -15.58
CA PRO A 42 6.24 -3.82 -15.41
C PRO A 42 5.26 -4.90 -14.96
N PHE A 43 5.37 -6.11 -15.54
CA PHE A 43 4.49 -7.22 -15.20
C PHE A 43 4.69 -7.67 -13.75
N ALA A 44 5.96 -7.75 -13.30
CA ALA A 44 6.27 -8.08 -11.91
C ALA A 44 5.76 -7.03 -10.92
N ALA A 45 5.83 -5.74 -11.28
CA ALA A 45 5.29 -4.64 -10.46
C ALA A 45 3.76 -4.74 -10.33
N GLU A 46 3.05 -5.06 -11.42
CA GLU A 46 1.60 -5.25 -11.41
C GLU A 46 1.17 -6.47 -10.59
N GLU A 47 1.85 -7.60 -10.75
CA GLU A 47 1.58 -8.81 -9.95
C GLU A 47 1.85 -8.55 -8.47
N ARG A 48 2.94 -7.86 -8.16
CA ARG A 48 3.28 -7.49 -6.79
C ARG A 48 2.24 -6.54 -6.20
N LEU A 49 1.77 -5.55 -6.97
CA LEU A 49 0.73 -4.64 -6.51
C LEU A 49 -0.54 -5.40 -6.15
N ARG A 50 -0.98 -6.32 -7.03
CA ARG A 50 -2.17 -7.15 -6.79
C ARG A 50 -2.03 -7.96 -5.50
N TYR A 51 -0.91 -8.67 -5.35
CA TYR A 51 -0.63 -9.45 -4.15
C TYR A 51 -0.65 -8.59 -2.87
N LEU A 52 0.03 -7.44 -2.87
CA LEU A 52 0.11 -6.59 -1.69
C LEU A 52 -1.23 -5.92 -1.36
N MET A 53 -2.05 -5.58 -2.36
CA MET A 53 -3.40 -5.08 -2.12
C MET A 53 -4.24 -6.13 -1.40
N ASP A 54 -4.24 -7.37 -1.90
CA ASP A 54 -5.00 -8.46 -1.29
C ASP A 54 -4.56 -8.71 0.16
N VAL A 55 -3.24 -8.74 0.42
CA VAL A 55 -2.71 -8.91 1.78
C VAL A 55 -3.10 -7.74 2.69
N LEU A 56 -2.90 -6.50 2.25
CA LEU A 56 -3.19 -5.31 3.08
C LEU A 56 -4.68 -5.14 3.35
N GLU A 57 -5.55 -5.59 2.45
CA GLU A 57 -6.99 -5.63 2.68
C GLU A 57 -7.37 -6.72 3.69
N ILE A 58 -6.85 -7.95 3.51
CA ILE A 58 -7.09 -9.08 4.44
C ILE A 58 -6.60 -8.76 5.86
N ASP A 59 -5.44 -8.11 5.99
CA ASP A 59 -4.86 -7.70 7.27
C ASP A 59 -5.57 -6.48 7.89
N GLY A 60 -6.55 -5.89 7.19
CA GLY A 60 -7.36 -4.77 7.68
C GLY A 60 -6.65 -3.41 7.66
N TYR A 61 -5.60 -3.26 6.85
CA TYR A 61 -4.94 -1.97 6.66
C TYR A 61 -5.71 -1.09 5.68
N LEU A 62 -6.05 -1.63 4.50
CA LEU A 62 -6.62 -0.88 3.39
C LEU A 62 -8.02 -1.37 3.03
N VAL A 63 -8.77 -0.50 2.36
CA VAL A 63 -10.04 -0.81 1.70
C VAL A 63 -10.10 -0.06 0.37
N GLU A 64 -10.62 -0.71 -0.67
CA GLU A 64 -10.90 -0.05 -1.94
C GLU A 64 -12.35 0.48 -1.95
N ALA A 65 -12.51 1.79 -2.20
CA ALA A 65 -13.79 2.45 -2.40
C ALA A 65 -13.68 3.47 -3.53
N ASP A 66 -14.66 3.49 -4.46
CA ASP A 66 -14.71 4.42 -5.58
C ASP A 66 -13.42 4.47 -6.45
N GLY A 67 -12.76 3.32 -6.61
CA GLY A 67 -11.51 3.18 -7.36
C GLY A 67 -10.30 3.81 -6.67
N ARG A 68 -10.38 4.01 -5.34
CA ARG A 68 -9.30 4.51 -4.49
C ARG A 68 -9.08 3.57 -3.32
N LEU A 69 -7.82 3.37 -2.97
CA LEU A 69 -7.41 2.67 -1.78
C LEU A 69 -7.17 3.66 -0.66
N ASP A 70 -7.90 3.52 0.44
CA ASP A 70 -7.66 4.26 1.66
C ASP A 70 -7.51 3.31 2.85
N PHE A 71 -7.02 3.82 3.97
CA PHE A 71 -7.00 3.07 5.22
C PHE A 71 -8.41 2.69 5.64
N LEU A 72 -8.57 1.44 6.08
CA LEU A 72 -9.84 0.94 6.62
C LEU A 72 -10.36 1.79 7.79
N SER A 73 -9.44 2.35 8.57
CA SER A 73 -9.76 3.20 9.73
C SER A 73 -9.08 4.56 9.63
N PRO A 74 -9.83 5.68 9.76
CA PRO A 74 -9.23 7.01 9.85
C PRO A 74 -8.24 7.16 11.01
N LEU A 75 -8.46 6.45 12.12
CA LEU A 75 -7.53 6.43 13.25
C LEU A 75 -6.24 5.69 12.91
N LEU A 76 -6.33 4.61 12.14
CA LEU A 76 -5.15 3.87 11.67
C LEU A 76 -4.33 4.74 10.71
N LYS A 77 -4.99 5.47 9.80
CA LYS A 77 -4.35 6.46 8.92
C LYS A 77 -3.60 7.50 9.73
N GLU A 78 -4.24 8.09 10.73
CA GLU A 78 -3.63 9.12 11.55
C GLU A 78 -2.47 8.59 12.40
N PHE A 79 -2.60 7.39 12.96
CA PHE A 79 -1.51 6.71 13.65
C PHE A 79 -0.31 6.51 12.73
N TRP A 80 -0.55 6.01 11.51
CA TRP A 80 0.49 5.76 10.52
C TRP A 80 1.23 7.05 10.16
N ARG A 81 0.48 8.12 9.88
CA ARG A 81 1.03 9.45 9.57
C ARG A 81 1.89 10.03 10.68
N ARG A 82 1.53 9.78 11.95
CA ARG A 82 2.24 10.35 13.10
C ARG A 82 3.45 9.55 13.55
N ARG A 83 3.46 8.24 13.32
CA ARG A 83 4.42 7.32 13.97
C ARG A 83 5.24 6.45 13.03
N VAL A 84 4.78 6.21 11.82
CA VAL A 84 5.42 5.25 10.90
C VAL A 84 5.98 5.93 9.67
N MET A 85 5.24 6.89 9.12
CA MET A 85 5.72 7.68 7.99
C MET A 85 6.93 8.55 8.44
N PRO A 86 8.04 8.53 7.69
CA PRO A 86 9.21 9.36 7.95
C PRO A 86 8.98 10.85 7.69
#